data_AF-A0A194XWX0-F1
#
_entry.id   AF-A0A194XWX0-F1
#
_cell.length_a   1.000
_cell.length_b   1.000
_cell.length_c   1.000
_cell.angle_alpha   90.00
_cell.angle_beta   90.00
_cell.angle_gamma   90.00
#
_symmetry.space_group_name_H-M   'P 1'
#
loop_
_entity.id
_entity.type
_entity.pdbx_description
1 polymer ?
#
loop_
_entity_poly.entity_id
_entity_poly.type
_entity_poly.pdbx_seq_one_letter_code
_entity_poly.pdbx_strand_id
1 'polypeptide(L)'
;MAPSTKKQKTSDAPPTPPPPPPPALVSLPAPISFGRTADHSSLSIMVFDQQYLCHSQFLRTHSEFFRRILSTNRGGTFDRKDRLSVRYYFVTKLTSPHTWELCLRPMEGVFDLSAFKGDIVHDQEAFHNVLKALYYQPYIIKSVAQLETMVDIAQRLNLLPILSRSFDSVIWRSYAFIDEMPKHGRKLLNLAYKLRNHLLFRDALCHAAGAWGPAADNTVLDNPELIRIVDKERIQISIMVSEAQSKVTEIIANEESTEEKRGVNEVKLWKITKGGSYPGTPSWARQVFETGIYDCSELLRSNLLTDNGFNKAGVDECKDRFLCAWIDTADLPWDLTQIDWV
;
A
#
# COMPACT_ATOMS: atom_id res chain seq x y z
N MET A 1 -97.52 -25.33 18.53
CA MET A 1 -97.01 -23.95 18.70
C MET A 1 -95.60 -23.90 18.12
N ALA A 2 -95.35 -22.94 17.23
CA ALA A 2 -94.25 -22.91 16.26
C ALA A 2 -92.84 -22.83 16.88
N PRO A 3 -91.80 -23.41 16.23
CA PRO A 3 -90.42 -23.21 16.65
C PRO A 3 -89.83 -21.91 16.07
N SER A 4 -89.07 -21.24 16.94
CA SER A 4 -88.41 -19.95 16.74
C SER A 4 -87.27 -20.00 15.71
N THR A 5 -87.35 -19.13 14.70
CA THR A 5 -86.29 -18.85 13.72
C THR A 5 -85.14 -18.07 14.36
N LYS A 6 -83.98 -18.71 14.54
CA LYS A 6 -82.70 -18.04 14.84
C LYS A 6 -82.13 -17.41 13.56
N LYS A 7 -81.97 -16.09 13.57
CA LYS A 7 -81.24 -15.32 12.55
C LYS A 7 -79.75 -15.69 12.59
N GLN A 8 -79.23 -16.13 11.46
CA GLN A 8 -77.80 -16.32 11.20
C GLN A 8 -77.19 -14.95 10.88
N LYS A 9 -76.20 -14.52 11.66
CA LYS A 9 -75.47 -13.26 11.48
C LYS A 9 -74.25 -13.55 10.63
N THR A 10 -74.27 -13.17 9.36
CA THR A 10 -73.11 -13.17 8.47
C THR A 10 -72.10 -12.13 8.96
N SER A 11 -70.86 -12.57 9.14
CA SER A 11 -69.71 -11.77 9.60
C SER A 11 -68.66 -11.84 8.51
N ASP A 12 -68.83 -11.05 7.46
CA ASP A 12 -67.80 -10.82 6.46
C ASP A 12 -66.83 -9.74 6.99
N ALA A 13 -65.71 -10.17 7.55
CA ALA A 13 -64.54 -9.32 7.74
C ALA A 13 -63.44 -9.85 6.80
N PRO A 14 -62.82 -8.99 5.96
CA PRO A 14 -61.76 -9.42 5.06
C PRO A 14 -60.53 -9.87 5.85
N PRO A 15 -59.81 -10.91 5.38
CA PRO A 15 -58.62 -11.41 6.05
C PRO A 15 -57.54 -10.32 6.06
N THR A 16 -56.99 -10.04 7.25
CA THR A 16 -55.82 -9.18 7.42
C THR A 16 -54.65 -9.72 6.60
N PRO A 17 -53.90 -8.86 5.90
CA PRO A 17 -52.74 -9.29 5.15
C PRO A 17 -51.71 -9.93 6.08
N PRO A 18 -50.99 -10.98 5.64
CA PRO A 18 -49.97 -11.63 6.44
C PRO A 18 -48.90 -10.61 6.83
N PRO A 19 -48.34 -10.70 8.06
CA PRO A 19 -47.26 -9.83 8.47
C PRO A 19 -46.09 -9.96 7.49
N PRO A 20 -45.39 -8.86 7.16
CA PRO A 20 -44.25 -8.91 6.28
C PRO A 20 -43.21 -9.90 6.85
N PRO A 21 -42.52 -10.67 5.99
CA PRO A 21 -41.49 -11.59 6.44
C PRO A 21 -40.45 -10.83 7.27
N PRO A 22 -39.93 -11.44 8.36
CA PRO A 22 -38.87 -10.82 9.13
C PRO A 22 -37.72 -10.44 8.18
N PRO A 23 -37.07 -9.28 8.38
CA PRO A 23 -35.96 -8.87 7.53
C PRO A 23 -34.94 -10.01 7.50
N ALA A 24 -34.57 -10.43 6.28
CA ALA A 24 -33.61 -11.49 6.08
C ALA A 24 -32.37 -11.18 6.91
N LEU A 25 -32.05 -12.03 7.88
CA LEU A 25 -30.77 -12.00 8.58
C LEU A 25 -29.69 -12.06 7.51
N VAL A 26 -29.00 -10.94 7.28
CA VAL A 26 -27.85 -10.89 6.37
C VAL A 26 -26.88 -11.95 6.87
N SER A 27 -26.72 -13.03 6.09
CA SER A 27 -25.84 -14.13 6.47
C SER A 27 -24.41 -13.61 6.49
N LEU A 28 -23.75 -13.67 7.64
CA LEU A 28 -22.35 -13.28 7.76
C LEU A 28 -21.47 -14.11 6.82
N PRO A 29 -20.40 -13.52 6.26
CA PRO A 29 -19.38 -14.26 5.52
C PRO A 29 -18.83 -15.44 6.31
N ALA A 30 -18.34 -16.46 5.59
CA ALA A 30 -17.71 -17.61 6.23
C ALA A 30 -16.46 -17.18 7.04
N PRO A 31 -16.25 -17.72 8.25
CA PRO A 31 -15.06 -17.40 9.05
C PRO A 31 -13.77 -17.83 8.36
N ILE A 32 -12.76 -16.95 8.38
CA ILE A 32 -11.43 -17.22 7.82
C ILE A 32 -10.54 -17.75 8.95
N SER A 33 -9.99 -18.95 8.78
CA SER A 33 -9.11 -19.57 9.78
C SER A 33 -7.63 -19.43 9.42
N PHE A 34 -6.85 -18.85 10.33
CA PHE A 34 -5.40 -18.76 10.21
C PHE A 34 -4.72 -19.88 11.02
N GLY A 35 -4.23 -20.92 10.34
CA GLY A 35 -3.60 -22.09 10.95
C GLY A 35 -3.66 -23.35 10.08
N ARG A 36 -2.99 -24.43 10.50
CA ARG A 36 -3.11 -25.75 9.85
C ARG A 36 -4.41 -26.48 10.22
N THR A 37 -5.04 -26.15 11.34
CA THR A 37 -6.28 -26.76 11.84
C THR A 37 -7.12 -25.73 12.57
N ALA A 38 -8.39 -25.54 12.16
CA ALA A 38 -9.34 -24.63 12.83
C ALA A 38 -9.64 -25.04 14.29
N ASP A 39 -9.44 -26.32 14.62
CA ASP A 39 -9.73 -26.93 15.92
C ASP A 39 -8.87 -26.43 17.09
N HIS A 40 -7.89 -25.54 16.83
CA HIS A 40 -7.00 -24.97 17.85
C HIS A 40 -7.02 -23.43 17.90
N SER A 41 -7.91 -22.78 17.16
CA SER A 41 -8.07 -21.32 17.23
C SER A 41 -8.66 -20.92 18.58
N SER A 42 -7.82 -20.28 19.41
CA SER A 42 -8.19 -19.84 20.75
C SER A 42 -8.71 -18.39 20.79
N LEU A 43 -8.78 -17.71 19.64
CA LEU A 43 -9.10 -16.29 19.54
C LEU A 43 -9.87 -15.99 18.24
N SER A 44 -10.93 -15.18 18.34
CA SER A 44 -11.71 -14.68 17.21
C SER A 44 -11.53 -13.17 17.10
N ILE A 45 -11.27 -12.67 15.90
CA ILE A 45 -11.25 -11.23 15.58
C ILE A 45 -12.36 -10.96 14.58
N MET A 46 -13.30 -10.10 14.93
CA MET A 46 -14.34 -9.62 14.02
C MET A 46 -13.91 -8.25 13.50
N VAL A 47 -13.65 -8.16 12.20
CA VAL A 47 -13.38 -6.90 11.51
C VAL A 47 -14.58 -6.55 10.63
N PHE A 48 -15.38 -5.60 11.10
CA PHE A 48 -16.72 -5.31 10.59
C PHE A 48 -17.60 -6.56 10.61
N ASP A 49 -17.91 -7.14 9.46
CA ASP A 49 -18.69 -8.38 9.31
C ASP A 49 -17.85 -9.62 8.99
N GLN A 50 -16.53 -9.49 8.80
CA GLN A 50 -15.63 -10.61 8.54
C GLN A 50 -15.00 -11.14 9.83
N GLN A 51 -15.23 -12.43 10.10
CA GLN A 51 -14.62 -13.13 11.23
C GLN A 51 -13.29 -13.79 10.84
N TYR A 52 -12.29 -13.64 11.70
CA TYR A 52 -10.98 -14.28 11.61
C TYR A 52 -10.70 -15.14 12.85
N LEU A 53 -10.40 -16.41 12.65
CA LEU A 53 -10.05 -17.36 13.71
C LEU A 53 -8.53 -17.50 13.78
N CYS A 54 -7.95 -17.17 14.94
CA CYS A 54 -6.52 -16.98 15.15
C CYS A 54 -6.02 -17.73 16.40
N HIS A 55 -4.70 -17.86 16.50
CA HIS A 55 -4.01 -18.48 17.65
C HIS A 55 -3.55 -17.40 18.62
N SER A 56 -4.12 -17.36 19.84
CA SER A 56 -3.78 -16.35 20.85
C SER A 56 -2.29 -16.36 21.21
N GLN A 57 -1.67 -17.54 21.26
CA GLN A 57 -0.25 -17.65 21.57
C GLN A 57 0.61 -16.98 20.50
N PHE A 58 0.28 -17.21 19.23
CA PHE A 58 1.01 -16.66 18.10
C PHE A 58 0.90 -15.12 18.06
N LEU A 59 -0.31 -14.59 18.26
CA LEU A 59 -0.52 -13.14 18.34
C LEU A 59 0.26 -12.50 19.50
N ARG A 60 0.32 -13.14 20.67
CA ARG A 60 1.10 -12.64 21.83
C ARG A 60 2.60 -12.62 21.58
N THR A 61 3.12 -13.60 20.84
CA THR A 61 4.56 -13.68 20.53
C THR A 61 4.99 -12.58 19.57
N HIS A 62 4.12 -12.19 18.65
CA HIS A 62 4.49 -11.36 17.51
C HIS A 62 3.93 -9.94 17.54
N SER A 63 3.02 -9.62 18.46
CA SER A 63 2.43 -8.29 18.62
C SER A 63 2.38 -7.91 20.09
N GLU A 64 3.08 -6.81 20.41
CA GLU A 64 3.05 -6.19 21.73
C GLU A 64 1.64 -5.75 22.14
N PHE A 65 0.85 -5.27 21.18
CA PHE A 65 -0.56 -4.92 21.38
C PHE A 65 -1.36 -6.13 21.91
N PHE A 66 -1.29 -7.26 21.21
CA PHE A 66 -1.99 -8.47 21.64
C PHE A 66 -1.40 -9.04 22.92
N ARG A 67 -0.07 -8.99 23.11
CA ARG A 67 0.60 -9.43 24.34
C ARG A 67 0.06 -8.71 25.56
N ARG A 68 0.02 -7.37 25.53
CA ARG A 68 -0.45 -6.53 26.64
C ARG A 68 -1.93 -6.72 26.95
N ILE A 69 -2.78 -6.76 25.93
CA ILE A 69 -4.23 -6.90 26.13
C ILE A 69 -4.57 -8.30 26.67
N LEU A 70 -3.93 -9.33 26.14
CA LEU A 70 -4.20 -10.71 26.51
C LEU A 70 -3.51 -11.16 27.80
N SER A 71 -2.41 -10.50 28.22
CA SER A 71 -1.78 -10.75 29.52
C SER A 71 -2.59 -10.17 30.69
N THR A 72 -3.24 -9.03 30.46
CA THR A 72 -4.05 -8.33 31.47
C THR A 72 -5.41 -8.98 31.65
N ASN A 73 -5.97 -9.56 30.58
CA ASN A 73 -7.26 -10.23 30.61
C ASN A 73 -7.08 -11.75 30.65
N ARG A 74 -7.23 -12.34 31.86
CA ARG A 74 -7.43 -13.78 31.99
C ARG A 74 -8.82 -14.08 31.44
N GLY A 75 -8.90 -14.74 30.29
CA GLY A 75 -10.15 -14.94 29.54
C GLY A 75 -11.31 -15.34 30.45
N GLY A 76 -12.51 -14.84 30.14
CA GLY A 76 -13.71 -15.15 30.91
C GLY A 76 -13.93 -16.67 31.03
N THR A 77 -14.44 -17.11 32.18
CA THR A 77 -14.93 -18.47 32.38
C THR A 77 -16.12 -18.72 31.45
N PHE A 78 -15.90 -19.40 30.32
CA PHE A 78 -16.98 -19.85 29.45
C PHE A 78 -17.34 -21.30 29.74
N ASP A 79 -18.64 -21.57 29.69
CA ASP A 79 -19.25 -22.86 29.99
C ASP A 79 -18.84 -23.90 28.93
N ARG A 80 -18.52 -25.11 29.41
CA ARG A 80 -17.72 -26.14 28.73
C ARG A 80 -18.45 -26.86 27.59
N LYS A 81 -19.59 -26.32 27.12
CA LYS A 81 -20.52 -26.99 26.19
C LYS A 81 -20.42 -26.53 24.74
N ASP A 82 -19.82 -25.38 24.45
CA ASP A 82 -19.58 -24.94 23.06
C ASP A 82 -18.23 -25.46 22.55
N ARG A 83 -18.30 -26.37 21.58
CA ARG A 83 -17.15 -27.09 21.00
C ARG A 83 -16.22 -26.23 20.11
N LEU A 84 -16.40 -24.92 20.07
CA LEU A 84 -15.43 -23.98 19.48
C LEU A 84 -14.71 -23.26 20.62
N SER A 85 -13.50 -23.73 20.95
CA SER A 85 -12.71 -23.32 22.13
C SER A 85 -12.11 -21.90 22.07
N VAL A 86 -12.83 -20.93 21.50
CA VAL A 86 -12.40 -19.54 21.38
C VAL A 86 -12.52 -18.85 22.74
N ARG A 87 -11.37 -18.46 23.32
CA ARG A 87 -11.29 -17.84 24.66
C ARG A 87 -11.34 -16.32 24.64
N TYR A 88 -11.06 -15.72 23.49
CA TYR A 88 -10.90 -14.26 23.33
C TYR A 88 -11.64 -13.78 22.09
N TYR A 89 -12.37 -12.67 22.21
CA TYR A 89 -13.13 -12.06 21.12
C TYR A 89 -12.71 -10.60 20.95
N PHE A 90 -12.11 -10.29 19.82
CA PHE A 90 -11.85 -8.92 19.37
C PHE A 90 -12.92 -8.49 18.39
N VAL A 91 -13.27 -7.22 18.43
CA VAL A 91 -14.35 -6.62 17.65
C VAL A 91 -13.95 -5.22 17.20
N THR A 92 -14.40 -4.82 16.00
CA THR A 92 -14.25 -3.46 15.50
C THR A 92 -15.00 -2.47 16.39
N LYS A 93 -14.28 -1.45 16.84
CA LYS A 93 -14.84 -0.25 17.47
C LYS A 93 -14.50 0.96 16.60
N LEU A 94 -15.50 1.77 16.29
CA LEU A 94 -15.26 3.02 15.56
C LEU A 94 -14.64 4.06 16.50
N THR A 95 -13.53 4.67 16.06
CA THR A 95 -12.89 5.81 16.73
C THR A 95 -13.27 7.12 16.05
N SER A 96 -13.43 7.10 14.73
CA SER A 96 -13.86 8.22 13.91
C SER A 96 -14.72 7.73 12.73
N PRO A 97 -15.38 8.61 11.96
CA PRO A 97 -16.13 8.19 10.77
C PRO A 97 -15.31 7.40 9.73
N HIS A 98 -13.98 7.56 9.72
CA HIS A 98 -13.09 6.88 8.76
C HIS A 98 -12.01 6.04 9.46
N THR A 99 -12.13 5.81 10.77
CA THR A 99 -11.09 5.13 11.55
C THR A 99 -11.71 4.20 12.57
N TRP A 100 -11.12 3.01 12.68
CA TRP A 100 -11.58 1.97 13.57
C TRP A 100 -10.41 1.30 14.30
N GLU A 101 -10.69 0.68 15.44
CA GLU A 101 -9.72 -0.02 16.29
C GLU A 101 -10.26 -1.38 16.75
N LEU A 102 -9.36 -2.27 17.15
CA LEU A 102 -9.72 -3.54 17.76
C LEU A 102 -9.85 -3.39 19.28
N CYS A 103 -11.00 -3.83 19.81
CA CYS A 103 -11.25 -3.89 21.24
C CYS A 103 -11.54 -5.32 21.69
N LEU A 104 -11.03 -5.71 22.87
CA LEU A 104 -11.38 -6.99 23.49
C LEU A 104 -12.76 -6.87 24.15
N ARG A 105 -13.67 -7.82 23.88
CA ARG A 105 -15.04 -7.82 24.43
C ARG A 105 -15.35 -9.09 25.24
N PRO A 106 -16.11 -8.98 26.35
CA PRO A 106 -17.03 -10.04 26.78
C PRO A 106 -18.31 -9.98 25.93
N MET A 107 -18.48 -10.97 25.03
CA MET A 107 -19.57 -11.29 24.08
C MET A 107 -20.81 -10.39 23.81
N GLU A 108 -21.29 -9.49 24.66
CA GLU A 108 -22.58 -8.80 24.50
C GLU A 108 -22.49 -7.38 23.93
N GLY A 109 -23.42 -7.06 23.02
CA GLY A 109 -23.60 -5.77 22.36
C GLY A 109 -23.75 -5.91 20.84
N VAL A 110 -24.58 -5.09 20.21
CA VAL A 110 -24.55 -4.87 18.76
C VAL A 110 -23.70 -3.62 18.54
N PHE A 111 -22.63 -3.71 17.77
CA PHE A 111 -21.92 -2.49 17.37
C PHE A 111 -22.65 -1.87 16.20
N ASP A 112 -23.09 -0.64 16.39
CA ASP A 112 -23.57 0.15 15.28
C ASP A 112 -22.38 0.61 14.43
N LEU A 113 -22.17 -0.10 13.32
CA LEU A 113 -21.15 0.24 12.32
C LEU A 113 -21.72 1.19 11.24
N SER A 114 -22.99 1.61 11.33
CA SER A 114 -23.64 2.44 10.32
C SER A 114 -23.02 3.84 10.18
N ALA A 115 -22.30 4.29 11.21
CA ALA A 115 -21.60 5.57 11.20
C ALA A 115 -20.26 5.54 10.45
N PHE A 116 -19.78 4.36 10.03
CA PHE A 116 -18.54 4.23 9.27
C PHE A 116 -18.74 4.68 7.82
N LYS A 117 -17.89 5.62 7.38
CA LYS A 117 -17.88 6.23 6.05
C LYS A 117 -16.69 5.80 5.19
N GLY A 118 -15.81 4.95 5.73
CA GLY A 118 -14.70 4.38 4.97
C GLY A 118 -15.12 3.19 4.09
N ASP A 119 -14.15 2.64 3.37
CA ASP A 119 -14.34 1.44 2.57
C ASP A 119 -14.08 0.19 3.41
N ILE A 120 -15.18 -0.47 3.80
CA ILE A 120 -15.16 -1.69 4.62
C ILE A 120 -14.37 -2.81 3.94
N VAL A 121 -14.56 -2.99 2.63
CA VAL A 121 -13.94 -4.09 1.89
C VAL A 121 -12.43 -3.86 1.80
N HIS A 122 -12.03 -2.63 1.48
CA HIS A 122 -10.62 -2.23 1.45
C HIS A 122 -9.92 -2.45 2.79
N ASP A 123 -10.52 -1.99 3.89
CA ASP A 123 -9.97 -2.16 5.24
C ASP A 123 -9.89 -3.62 5.67
N GLN A 124 -10.89 -4.44 5.31
CA GLN A 124 -10.88 -5.87 5.57
C GLN A 124 -9.77 -6.57 4.79
N GLU A 125 -9.60 -6.25 3.50
CA GLU A 125 -8.53 -6.83 2.69
C GLU A 125 -7.14 -6.42 3.20
N ALA A 126 -6.97 -5.16 3.58
CA ALA A 126 -5.73 -4.68 4.18
C ALA A 126 -5.43 -5.40 5.51
N PHE A 127 -6.44 -5.52 6.39
CA PHE A 127 -6.29 -6.25 7.65
C PHE A 127 -5.96 -7.73 7.43
N HIS A 128 -6.65 -8.38 6.48
CA HIS A 128 -6.40 -9.77 6.10
C HIS A 128 -4.96 -9.97 5.62
N ASN A 129 -4.44 -9.04 4.81
CA ASN A 129 -3.05 -9.10 4.35
C ASN A 129 -2.04 -8.87 5.48
N VAL A 130 -2.34 -8.00 6.46
CA VAL A 130 -1.51 -7.88 7.68
C VAL A 130 -1.52 -9.18 8.49
N LEU A 131 -2.66 -9.86 8.61
CA LEU A 131 -2.70 -11.19 9.24
C LEU A 131 -1.92 -12.23 8.42
N LYS A 132 -2.02 -12.22 7.09
CA LYS A 132 -1.19 -13.10 6.25
C LYS A 132 0.30 -12.85 6.45
N ALA A 133 0.74 -11.60 6.50
CA ALA A 133 2.12 -11.24 6.82
C ALA A 133 2.55 -11.83 8.18
N LEU A 134 1.70 -11.68 9.20
CA LEU A 134 1.92 -12.22 10.53
C LEU A 134 2.07 -13.75 10.55
N TYR A 135 1.24 -14.47 9.81
CA TYR A 135 1.28 -15.94 9.70
C TYR A 135 2.22 -16.46 8.61
N TYR A 136 3.08 -15.61 8.04
CA TYR A 136 4.00 -15.97 6.95
C TYR A 136 3.29 -16.60 5.73
N GLN A 137 2.06 -16.16 5.46
CA GLN A 137 1.27 -16.59 4.31
C GLN A 137 1.44 -15.62 3.13
N PRO A 138 1.38 -16.11 1.89
CA PRO A 138 1.51 -15.26 0.71
C PRO A 138 0.30 -14.33 0.55
N TYR A 139 0.58 -13.08 0.17
CA TYR A 139 -0.43 -12.08 -0.16
C TYR A 139 0.04 -11.20 -1.34
N ILE A 140 -0.89 -10.38 -1.85
CA ILE A 140 -0.67 -9.46 -2.96
C ILE A 140 -1.16 -8.09 -2.53
N ILE A 141 -0.37 -7.06 -2.82
CA ILE A 141 -0.76 -5.66 -2.63
C ILE A 141 -1.32 -5.15 -3.96
N LYS A 142 -2.57 -4.68 -3.93
CA LYS A 142 -3.29 -4.26 -5.13
C LYS A 142 -3.04 -2.81 -5.52
N SER A 143 -2.73 -1.94 -4.54
CA SER A 143 -2.57 -0.50 -4.75
C SER A 143 -1.74 0.15 -3.65
N VAL A 144 -1.26 1.36 -3.90
CA VAL A 144 -0.55 2.19 -2.89
C VAL A 144 -1.47 2.52 -1.71
N ALA A 145 -2.76 2.76 -1.96
CA ALA A 145 -3.75 3.00 -0.91
C ALA A 145 -3.92 1.78 0.02
N GLN A 146 -3.83 0.56 -0.52
CA GLN A 146 -3.90 -0.65 0.31
C GLN A 146 -2.66 -0.77 1.20
N LEU A 147 -1.47 -0.48 0.68
CA LEU A 147 -0.25 -0.48 1.48
C LEU A 147 -0.32 0.55 2.62
N GLU A 148 -0.83 1.75 2.35
CA GLU A 148 -1.03 2.78 3.38
C GLU A 148 -1.92 2.28 4.52
N THR A 149 -3.10 1.73 4.20
CA THR A 149 -3.99 1.14 5.20
C THR A 149 -3.33 -0.02 5.96
N MET A 150 -2.56 -0.86 5.27
CA MET A 150 -1.81 -1.95 5.91
C MET A 150 -0.76 -1.43 6.88
N VAL A 151 -0.04 -0.36 6.54
CA VAL A 151 0.94 0.30 7.40
C VAL A 151 0.25 0.88 8.64
N ASP A 152 -0.87 1.57 8.47
CA ASP A 152 -1.62 2.16 9.58
C ASP A 152 -2.20 1.10 10.53
N ILE A 153 -2.71 -0.02 9.99
CA ILE A 153 -3.13 -1.19 10.78
C ILE A 153 -1.94 -1.78 11.52
N ALA A 154 -0.83 -2.02 10.82
CA ALA A 154 0.37 -2.61 11.41
C ALA A 154 0.95 -1.73 12.51
N GLN A 155 0.94 -0.40 12.36
CA GLN A 155 1.38 0.53 13.39
C GLN A 155 0.51 0.41 14.65
N ARG A 156 -0.82 0.44 14.51
CA ARG A 156 -1.74 0.34 15.67
C ARG A 156 -1.66 -1.01 16.39
N LEU A 157 -1.30 -2.07 15.68
CA LEU A 157 -1.17 -3.42 16.23
C LEU A 157 0.28 -3.77 16.63
N ASN A 158 1.23 -2.84 16.53
CA ASN A 158 2.65 -3.04 16.75
C ASN A 158 3.22 -4.22 15.92
N LEU A 159 2.97 -4.18 14.61
CA LEU A 159 3.29 -5.20 13.61
C LEU A 159 4.15 -4.65 12.44
N LEU A 160 4.62 -3.39 12.50
CA LEU A 160 5.46 -2.82 11.44
C LEU A 160 6.69 -3.68 11.09
N PRO A 161 7.45 -4.24 12.06
CA PRO A 161 8.59 -5.10 11.73
C PRO A 161 8.22 -6.40 11.01
N ILE A 162 7.01 -6.90 11.24
CA ILE A 162 6.51 -8.12 10.59
C ILE A 162 6.06 -7.80 9.17
N LEU A 163 5.32 -6.71 9.00
CA LEU A 163 4.90 -6.26 7.69
C LEU A 163 6.12 -5.94 6.81
N SER A 164 7.09 -5.19 7.34
CA SER A 164 8.34 -4.84 6.66
C SER A 164 9.13 -6.07 6.17
N ARG A 165 9.34 -7.08 7.02
CA ARG A 165 10.04 -8.32 6.65
C ARG A 165 9.30 -9.15 5.61
N SER A 166 7.98 -9.16 5.66
CA SER A 166 7.18 -9.91 4.69
C SER A 166 7.18 -9.26 3.30
N PHE A 167 7.40 -7.95 3.23
CA PHE A 167 7.27 -7.13 2.03
C PHE A 167 8.25 -7.55 0.92
N ASP A 168 9.48 -7.92 1.28
CA ASP A 168 10.53 -8.34 0.32
C ASP A 168 10.09 -9.52 -0.56
N SER A 169 9.23 -10.40 -0.03
CA SER A 169 8.69 -11.54 -0.77
C SER A 169 7.43 -11.24 -1.58
N VAL A 170 6.76 -10.14 -1.25
CA VAL A 170 5.42 -9.80 -1.74
C VAL A 170 5.47 -8.83 -2.92
N ILE A 171 6.44 -7.92 -2.92
CA ILE A 171 6.53 -6.87 -3.94
C ILE A 171 6.55 -7.46 -5.36
N TRP A 172 7.32 -8.53 -5.56
CA TRP A 172 7.45 -9.22 -6.85
C TRP A 172 6.17 -9.86 -7.39
N ARG A 173 5.16 -10.06 -6.55
CA ARG A 173 3.85 -10.61 -6.93
C ARG A 173 2.78 -9.54 -7.10
N SER A 174 3.13 -8.29 -6.79
CA SER A 174 2.21 -7.17 -6.66
C SER A 174 2.37 -6.20 -7.84
N TYR A 175 2.17 -6.69 -9.06
CA TYR A 175 2.40 -5.92 -10.30
C TYR A 175 1.57 -4.63 -10.36
N ALA A 176 0.28 -4.70 -10.02
CA ALA A 176 -0.59 -3.52 -9.99
C ALA A 176 -0.07 -2.42 -9.03
N PHE A 177 0.51 -2.84 -7.90
CA PHE A 177 1.16 -1.92 -6.98
C PHE A 177 2.44 -1.31 -7.58
N ILE A 178 3.28 -2.12 -8.25
CA ILE A 178 4.51 -1.64 -8.91
C ILE A 178 4.18 -0.61 -10.00
N ASP A 179 3.14 -0.85 -10.81
CA ASP A 179 2.69 0.06 -11.87
C ASP A 179 2.18 1.41 -11.31
N GLU A 180 1.72 1.46 -10.06
CA GLU A 180 1.33 2.70 -9.39
C GLU A 180 2.51 3.46 -8.76
N MET A 181 3.66 2.81 -8.53
CA MET A 181 4.80 3.41 -7.80
C MET A 181 5.30 4.72 -8.42
N PRO A 182 5.45 4.87 -9.75
CA PRO A 182 5.91 6.11 -10.33
C PRO A 182 5.03 7.31 -9.96
N LYS A 183 3.72 7.11 -9.78
CA LYS A 183 2.75 8.18 -9.50
C LYS A 183 2.79 8.64 -8.03
N HIS A 184 3.39 7.85 -7.14
CA HIS A 184 3.31 8.03 -5.70
C HIS A 184 4.67 8.01 -5.00
N GLY A 185 5.75 8.40 -5.69
CA GLY A 185 7.13 8.30 -5.18
C GLY A 185 7.33 8.91 -3.79
N ARG A 186 6.82 10.13 -3.52
CA ARG A 186 7.01 10.78 -2.21
C ARG A 186 6.14 10.16 -1.13
N LYS A 187 4.89 9.82 -1.46
CA LYS A 187 3.99 9.10 -0.55
C LYS A 187 4.58 7.75 -0.13
N LEU A 188 5.08 6.98 -1.10
CA LEU A 188 5.74 5.71 -0.86
C LEU A 188 7.03 5.87 -0.05
N LEU A 189 7.76 6.97 -0.22
CA LEU A 189 8.95 7.25 0.58
C LEU A 189 8.61 7.43 2.08
N ASN A 190 7.52 8.14 2.39
CA ASN A 190 7.01 8.25 3.77
C ASN A 190 6.62 6.87 4.33
N LEU A 191 5.92 6.04 3.53
CA LEU A 191 5.52 4.69 3.96
C LEU A 191 6.73 3.77 4.14
N ALA A 192 7.70 3.82 3.24
CA ALA A 192 8.94 3.06 3.29
C ALA A 192 9.76 3.42 4.53
N TYR A 193 9.79 4.71 4.88
CA TYR A 193 10.42 5.20 6.11
C TYR A 193 9.75 4.65 7.37
N LYS A 194 8.41 4.68 7.44
CA LYS A 194 7.64 4.09 8.56
C LYS A 194 7.87 2.57 8.67
N LEU A 195 7.87 1.88 7.53
CA LEU A 195 8.14 0.44 7.46
C LEU A 195 9.60 0.09 7.66
N ARG A 196 10.53 1.04 7.51
CA ARG A 196 11.97 0.78 7.46
C ARG A 196 12.34 -0.30 6.44
N ASN A 197 11.62 -0.35 5.32
CA ASN A 197 11.86 -1.34 4.28
C ASN A 197 12.82 -0.78 3.22
N HIS A 198 14.00 -1.39 3.11
CA HIS A 198 15.08 -0.91 2.25
C HIS A 198 14.76 -0.97 0.75
N LEU A 199 14.08 -2.04 0.30
CA LEU A 199 13.71 -2.20 -1.12
C LEU A 199 12.73 -1.12 -1.54
N LEU A 200 11.64 -0.96 -0.77
CA LEU A 200 10.63 0.04 -1.06
C LEU A 200 11.21 1.47 -1.00
N PHE A 201 12.11 1.72 -0.06
CA PHE A 201 12.71 3.04 0.12
C PHE A 201 13.56 3.46 -1.08
N ARG A 202 14.40 2.56 -1.60
CA ARG A 202 15.26 2.85 -2.76
C ARG A 202 14.45 3.16 -4.01
N ASP A 203 13.43 2.36 -4.29
CA ASP A 203 12.60 2.56 -5.48
C ASP A 203 11.72 3.80 -5.33
N ALA A 204 11.15 4.03 -4.14
CA ALA A 204 10.42 5.25 -3.85
C ALA A 204 11.31 6.50 -3.98
N LEU A 205 12.57 6.43 -3.54
CA LEU A 205 13.55 7.51 -3.69
C LEU A 205 13.84 7.80 -5.17
N CYS A 206 14.02 6.76 -6.00
CA CYS A 206 14.18 6.91 -7.44
C CYS A 206 13.01 7.68 -8.05
N HIS A 207 11.78 7.29 -7.73
CA HIS A 207 10.59 7.97 -8.24
C HIS A 207 10.39 9.37 -7.66
N ALA A 208 10.76 9.61 -6.39
CA ALA A 208 10.59 10.90 -5.71
C ALA A 208 11.62 11.94 -6.17
N ALA A 209 12.91 11.59 -6.19
CA ALA A 209 13.99 12.51 -6.57
C ALA A 209 14.09 12.70 -8.09
N GLY A 210 13.78 11.65 -8.85
CA GLY A 210 13.87 11.65 -10.31
C GLY A 210 12.72 12.34 -11.04
N ALA A 211 11.65 12.72 -10.33
CA ALA A 211 10.50 13.38 -10.94
C ALA A 211 10.84 14.78 -11.47
N TRP A 212 10.70 14.98 -12.78
CA TRP A 212 11.00 16.23 -13.47
C TRP A 212 9.75 16.90 -14.03
N GLY A 213 9.74 18.23 -14.03
CA GLY A 213 8.61 19.01 -14.57
C GLY A 213 7.28 18.75 -13.86
N PRO A 214 6.14 18.74 -14.59
CA PRO A 214 4.80 18.61 -14.01
C PRO A 214 4.49 17.21 -13.46
N ALA A 215 5.35 16.22 -13.70
CA ALA A 215 5.22 14.87 -13.15
C ALA A 215 5.74 14.76 -11.70
N ALA A 216 6.25 15.84 -11.12
CA ALA A 216 6.64 15.88 -9.72
C ALA A 216 5.43 15.59 -8.82
N ASP A 217 5.54 14.52 -8.04
CA ASP A 217 4.59 14.23 -6.97
C ASP A 217 4.62 15.37 -5.95
N ASN A 218 3.50 16.07 -5.81
CA ASN A 218 3.38 17.22 -4.91
C ASN A 218 3.05 16.81 -3.46
N THR A 219 3.01 15.51 -3.16
CA THR A 219 2.84 15.02 -1.79
C THR A 219 3.93 15.61 -0.89
N VAL A 220 3.50 16.11 0.28
CA VAL A 220 4.41 16.67 1.28
C VAL A 220 5.17 15.53 1.95
N LEU A 221 6.49 15.70 2.06
CA LEU A 221 7.31 14.82 2.88
C LEU A 221 7.23 15.31 4.31
N ASP A 222 6.76 14.46 5.22
CA ASP A 222 6.48 14.85 6.61
C ASP A 222 7.78 15.01 7.43
N ASN A 223 8.86 14.36 6.99
CA ASN A 223 10.12 14.30 7.73
C ASN A 223 11.22 15.15 7.04
N PRO A 224 11.85 16.11 7.74
CA PRO A 224 12.92 16.93 7.19
C PRO A 224 14.14 16.13 6.73
N GLU A 225 14.39 14.97 7.32
CA GLU A 225 15.46 14.07 6.88
C GLU A 225 15.18 13.48 5.49
N LEU A 226 13.92 13.11 5.21
CA LEU A 226 13.52 12.64 3.88
C LEU A 226 13.62 13.75 2.84
N ILE A 227 13.25 14.99 3.20
CA ILE A 227 13.43 16.16 2.34
C ILE A 227 14.92 16.31 1.99
N ARG A 228 15.80 16.28 2.99
CA ARG A 228 17.26 16.40 2.78
C ARG A 228 17.81 15.30 1.87
N ILE A 229 17.35 14.06 2.04
CA ILE A 229 17.76 12.92 1.20
C ILE A 229 17.31 13.13 -0.25
N VAL A 230 16.03 13.48 -0.46
CA VAL A 230 15.49 13.72 -1.80
C VAL A 230 16.18 14.90 -2.48
N ASP A 231 16.41 15.99 -1.76
CA ASP A 231 17.09 17.17 -2.29
C ASP A 231 18.56 16.88 -2.64
N LYS A 232 19.28 16.13 -1.79
CA LYS A 232 20.65 15.67 -2.08
C LYS A 232 20.69 14.92 -3.41
N GLU A 233 19.81 13.93 -3.59
CA GLU A 233 19.77 13.13 -4.81
C GLU A 233 19.32 13.94 -6.03
N ARG A 234 18.36 14.85 -5.85
CA ARG A 234 17.91 15.73 -6.93
C ARG A 234 19.01 16.69 -7.39
N ILE A 235 19.85 17.17 -6.47
CA ILE A 235 21.02 17.97 -6.80
C ILE A 235 22.02 17.14 -7.59
N GLN A 236 22.30 15.90 -7.19
CA GLN A 236 23.20 15.01 -7.96
C GLN A 236 22.69 14.77 -9.38
N ILE A 237 21.40 14.49 -9.54
CA ILE A 237 20.77 14.37 -10.87
C ILE A 237 20.90 15.67 -11.65
N SER A 238 20.69 16.82 -11.02
CA SER A 238 20.80 18.13 -11.67
C SER A 238 22.23 18.43 -12.15
N ILE A 239 23.24 18.00 -11.40
CA ILE A 239 24.66 18.10 -11.79
C ILE A 239 24.91 17.27 -13.05
N MET A 240 24.51 15.99 -13.05
CA MET A 240 24.65 15.10 -14.22
C MET A 240 23.92 15.65 -15.45
N VAL A 241 22.72 16.20 -15.26
CA VAL A 241 21.96 16.86 -16.34
C VAL A 241 22.74 18.06 -16.91
N SER A 242 23.29 18.90 -16.04
CA SER A 242 24.02 20.10 -16.46
C SER A 242 25.32 19.73 -17.20
N GLU A 243 26.02 18.70 -16.76
CA GLU A 243 27.20 18.17 -17.42
C GLU A 243 26.87 17.63 -18.82
N ALA A 244 25.80 16.82 -18.94
CA ALA A 244 25.35 16.30 -20.22
C ALA A 244 24.95 17.42 -21.18
N GLN A 245 24.22 18.44 -20.71
CA GLN A 245 23.86 19.62 -21.51
C GLN A 245 25.09 20.39 -21.99
N SER A 246 26.07 20.61 -21.10
CA SER A 246 27.32 21.28 -21.43
C SER A 246 28.09 20.53 -22.50
N LYS A 247 28.23 19.19 -22.35
CA LYS A 247 28.92 18.34 -23.33
C LYS A 247 28.22 18.26 -24.68
N VAL A 248 26.89 18.16 -24.69
CA VAL A 248 26.14 18.22 -25.94
C VAL A 248 26.36 19.58 -26.62
N THR A 249 26.33 20.69 -25.87
CA THR A 249 26.55 22.04 -26.42
C THR A 249 27.97 22.18 -26.98
N GLU A 250 28.99 21.67 -26.29
CA GLU A 250 30.39 21.67 -26.72
C GLU A 250 30.57 20.91 -28.05
N ILE A 251 29.98 19.71 -28.16
CA ILE A 251 30.03 18.89 -29.39
C ILE A 251 29.40 19.62 -30.59
N ILE A 252 28.40 20.45 -30.34
CA ILE A 252 27.69 21.22 -31.37
C ILE A 252 28.47 22.46 -31.79
N ALA A 253 29.04 23.16 -30.80
CA ALA A 253 29.78 24.38 -31.02
C ALA A 253 31.16 24.13 -31.64
N ASN A 254 31.70 22.91 -31.53
CA ASN A 254 33.04 22.61 -32.02
C ASN A 254 33.15 22.66 -33.56
N GLU A 255 33.72 23.75 -34.06
CA GLU A 255 33.98 24.04 -35.47
C GLU A 255 35.08 23.17 -36.09
N GLU A 256 35.89 22.46 -35.30
CA GLU A 256 36.93 21.55 -35.80
C GLU A 256 36.37 20.22 -36.34
N SER A 257 35.05 20.01 -36.24
CA SER A 257 34.40 18.87 -36.89
C SER A 257 34.38 19.07 -38.41
N THR A 258 34.78 18.05 -39.17
CA THR A 258 34.62 18.01 -40.63
C THR A 258 33.17 18.40 -41.00
N GLU A 259 32.94 19.17 -42.06
CA GLU A 259 31.59 19.64 -42.45
C GLU A 259 30.54 18.51 -42.46
N GLU A 260 30.94 17.29 -42.85
CA GLU A 260 30.11 16.09 -42.83
C GLU A 260 29.63 15.68 -41.42
N LYS A 261 30.51 15.78 -40.40
CA LYS A 261 30.18 15.51 -39.00
C LYS A 261 29.28 16.60 -38.42
N ARG A 262 29.50 17.85 -38.81
CA ARG A 262 28.65 18.98 -38.41
C ARG A 262 27.23 18.80 -38.95
N GLY A 263 27.09 18.48 -40.24
CA GLY A 263 25.78 18.21 -40.86
C GLY A 263 25.05 17.02 -40.20
N VAL A 264 25.77 15.94 -39.88
CA VAL A 264 25.18 14.79 -39.16
C VAL A 264 24.69 15.19 -37.76
N ASN A 265 25.46 15.98 -37.02
CA ASN A 265 25.07 16.45 -35.68
C ASN A 265 23.87 17.39 -35.74
N GLU A 266 23.82 18.33 -36.69
CA GLU A 266 22.69 19.24 -36.90
C GLU A 266 21.39 18.47 -37.20
N VAL A 267 21.46 17.42 -38.04
CA VAL A 267 20.31 16.54 -38.31
C VAL A 267 19.86 15.79 -37.04
N LYS A 268 20.80 15.30 -36.23
CA LYS A 268 20.48 14.62 -34.96
C LYS A 268 19.82 15.59 -33.96
N LEU A 269 20.29 16.83 -33.87
CA LEU A 269 19.68 17.88 -33.05
C LEU A 269 18.29 18.25 -33.49
N TRP A 270 18.08 18.39 -34.81
CA TRP A 270 16.76 18.66 -35.33
C TRP A 270 15.77 17.57 -34.95
N LYS A 271 16.21 16.29 -34.92
CA LYS A 271 15.36 15.19 -34.42
C LYS A 271 15.01 15.36 -32.93
N ILE A 272 15.98 15.78 -32.10
CA ILE A 272 15.76 16.01 -30.67
C ILE A 272 14.79 17.18 -30.45
N THR A 273 15.01 18.32 -31.12
CA THR A 273 14.19 19.53 -30.93
C THR A 273 12.79 19.37 -31.52
N LYS A 274 12.64 18.66 -32.65
CA LYS A 274 11.33 18.31 -33.22
C LYS A 274 10.54 17.33 -32.34
N GLY A 275 11.23 16.53 -31.54
CA GLY A 275 10.62 15.66 -30.53
C GLY A 275 9.90 16.41 -29.40
N GLY A 276 10.05 17.74 -29.32
CA GLY A 276 9.39 18.56 -28.30
C GLY A 276 9.96 18.40 -26.89
N SER A 277 11.10 17.71 -26.76
CA SER A 277 11.75 17.50 -25.47
C SER A 277 12.63 18.69 -25.10
N TYR A 278 12.32 19.32 -23.98
CA TYR A 278 13.11 20.42 -23.45
C TYR A 278 14.48 19.93 -22.97
N PRO A 279 15.57 20.67 -23.25
CA PRO A 279 16.90 20.34 -22.74
C PRO A 279 16.86 20.08 -21.23
N GLY A 280 17.53 19.00 -20.81
CA GLY A 280 17.64 18.62 -19.41
C GLY A 280 16.43 17.88 -18.83
N THR A 281 15.47 17.51 -19.67
CA THR A 281 14.42 16.54 -19.30
C THR A 281 14.91 15.10 -19.52
N PRO A 282 14.28 14.11 -18.85
CA PRO A 282 14.61 12.70 -19.08
C PRO A 282 14.37 12.24 -20.52
N SER A 283 13.27 12.67 -21.14
CA SER A 283 12.99 12.39 -22.56
C SER A 283 14.04 13.00 -23.49
N TRP A 284 14.54 14.21 -23.19
CA TRP A 284 15.65 14.80 -23.94
C TRP A 284 16.93 13.97 -23.79
N ALA A 285 17.30 13.59 -22.57
CA ALA A 285 18.50 12.79 -22.32
C ALA A 285 18.44 11.44 -23.07
N ARG A 286 17.25 10.82 -23.10
CA ARG A 286 16.99 9.58 -23.87
C ARG A 286 17.24 9.79 -25.36
N GLN A 287 16.71 10.85 -25.95
CA GLN A 287 16.92 11.14 -27.38
C GLN A 287 18.38 11.47 -27.71
N VAL A 288 19.09 12.18 -26.83
CA VAL A 288 20.54 12.44 -26.98
C VAL A 288 21.33 11.12 -27.02
N PHE A 289 21.00 10.19 -26.12
CA PHE A 289 21.60 8.87 -26.08
C PHE A 289 21.28 8.03 -27.33
N GLU A 290 20.01 7.98 -27.74
CA GLU A 290 19.57 7.19 -28.91
C GLU A 290 20.12 7.71 -30.24
N THR A 291 20.33 9.02 -30.34
CA THR A 291 20.98 9.63 -31.52
C THR A 291 22.51 9.41 -31.52
N GLY A 292 23.09 8.96 -30.40
CA GLY A 292 24.53 8.78 -30.25
C GLY A 292 25.31 10.09 -30.37
N ILE A 293 24.72 11.21 -29.92
CA ILE A 293 25.45 12.50 -29.84
C ILE A 293 26.37 12.47 -28.62
N TYR A 294 25.84 12.04 -27.48
CA TYR A 294 26.55 11.97 -26.21
C TYR A 294 26.05 10.77 -25.41
N ASP A 295 26.94 10.16 -24.64
CA ASP A 295 26.59 9.02 -23.80
C ASP A 295 25.93 9.49 -22.49
N CYS A 296 24.60 9.42 -22.43
CA CYS A 296 23.83 9.68 -21.21
C CYS A 296 23.54 8.39 -20.40
N SER A 297 24.31 7.31 -20.58
CA SER A 297 24.03 6.02 -19.94
C SER A 297 23.91 6.10 -18.42
N GLU A 298 24.79 6.87 -17.77
CA GLU A 298 24.75 7.07 -16.31
C GLU A 298 23.47 7.80 -15.87
N LEU A 299 23.10 8.88 -16.56
CA LEU A 299 21.89 9.66 -16.29
C LEU A 299 20.61 8.85 -16.55
N LEU A 300 20.64 7.94 -17.52
CA LEU A 300 19.51 7.10 -17.93
C LEU A 300 19.48 5.73 -17.24
N ARG A 301 20.45 5.45 -16.36
CA ARG A 301 20.51 4.22 -15.58
C ARG A 301 19.25 4.10 -14.72
N SER A 302 18.70 2.89 -14.66
CA SER A 302 17.65 2.54 -13.69
C SER A 302 18.30 1.89 -12.49
N ASN A 303 18.10 2.48 -11.32
CA ASN A 303 18.49 1.93 -10.03
C ASN A 303 17.30 1.29 -9.30
N LEU A 304 16.16 1.12 -9.99
CA LEU A 304 15.00 0.42 -9.44
C LEU A 304 15.37 -1.04 -9.14
N LEU A 305 15.04 -1.48 -7.94
CA LEU A 305 15.29 -2.85 -7.47
C LEU A 305 14.12 -3.77 -7.78
N THR A 306 12.90 -3.25 -7.87
CA THR A 306 11.67 -4.04 -8.01
C THR A 306 11.20 -4.17 -9.46
N ASP A 307 11.83 -3.41 -10.36
CA ASP A 307 11.53 -3.43 -11.78
C ASP A 307 12.44 -4.41 -12.53
N ASN A 308 11.83 -5.27 -13.34
CA ASN A 308 12.55 -6.22 -14.20
C ASN A 308 13.06 -5.57 -15.51
N GLY A 309 13.34 -4.26 -15.48
CA GLY A 309 13.82 -3.48 -16.62
C GLY A 309 12.73 -2.99 -17.59
N PHE A 310 11.46 -2.99 -17.15
CA PHE A 310 10.37 -2.44 -17.94
C PHE A 310 10.36 -0.92 -17.88
N ASN A 311 10.67 -0.34 -16.72
CA ASN A 311 10.72 1.10 -16.53
C ASN A 311 12.06 1.66 -16.99
N LYS A 312 12.00 2.58 -17.94
CA LYS A 312 13.15 3.27 -18.51
C LYS A 312 12.98 4.78 -18.38
N ALA A 313 14.01 5.45 -17.87
CA ALA A 313 14.01 6.91 -17.78
C ALA A 313 13.75 7.54 -19.16
N GLY A 314 12.82 8.48 -19.24
CA GLY A 314 12.48 9.13 -20.51
C GLY A 314 11.56 8.33 -21.45
N VAL A 315 10.95 7.23 -20.99
CA VAL A 315 10.05 6.37 -21.81
C VAL A 315 8.72 6.15 -21.08
N ASP A 316 7.61 6.13 -21.83
CA ASP A 316 6.25 5.80 -21.37
C ASP A 316 5.86 6.50 -20.05
N GLU A 317 5.48 5.75 -19.02
CA GLU A 317 5.10 6.27 -17.70
C GLU A 317 6.26 6.96 -16.96
N CYS A 318 7.51 6.68 -17.37
CA CYS A 318 8.73 7.30 -16.87
C CYS A 318 9.29 8.38 -17.81
N LYS A 319 8.50 8.91 -18.76
CA LYS A 319 8.94 9.94 -19.72
C LYS A 319 9.52 11.21 -19.06
N ASP A 320 9.02 11.55 -17.89
CA ASP A 320 9.39 12.73 -17.12
C ASP A 320 10.15 12.34 -15.84
N ARG A 321 10.77 11.15 -15.81
CA ARG A 321 11.52 10.66 -14.65
C ARG A 321 12.93 10.20 -15.00
N PHE A 322 13.90 10.69 -14.23
CA PHE A 322 15.18 9.99 -14.06
C PHE A 322 15.00 8.86 -13.04
N LEU A 323 15.76 7.78 -13.17
CA LEU A 323 15.68 6.61 -12.28
C LEU A 323 17.04 6.27 -11.67
N CYS A 324 17.99 7.22 -11.73
CA CYS A 324 19.40 7.02 -11.38
C CYS A 324 19.75 7.51 -9.97
N ALA A 325 18.78 7.99 -9.18
CA ALA A 325 19.02 8.31 -7.77
C ALA A 325 19.48 7.06 -7.01
N TRP A 326 20.34 7.26 -6.02
CA TRP A 326 20.94 6.17 -5.28
C TRP A 326 21.10 6.53 -3.81
N ILE A 327 20.95 5.54 -2.94
CA ILE A 327 21.32 5.72 -1.53
C ILE A 327 22.03 4.48 -1.04
N ASP A 328 23.21 4.72 -0.46
CA ASP A 328 23.97 3.67 0.19
C ASP A 328 23.25 3.20 1.45
N THR A 329 23.44 1.93 1.76
CA THR A 329 22.80 1.32 2.92
C THR A 329 23.19 2.01 4.23
N ALA A 330 24.42 2.55 4.31
CA ALA A 330 24.92 3.30 5.45
C ALA A 330 24.28 4.68 5.61
N ASP A 331 23.70 5.23 4.53
CA ASP A 331 23.03 6.52 4.49
C ASP A 331 21.51 6.40 4.76
N LEU A 332 21.00 5.18 4.98
CA LEU A 332 19.60 4.98 5.35
C LEU A 332 19.29 5.65 6.69
N PRO A 333 18.12 6.27 6.85
CA PRO A 333 17.76 7.02 8.06
C PRO A 333 17.32 6.12 9.23
N TRP A 334 17.68 4.83 9.18
CA TRP A 334 17.47 3.86 10.25
C TRP A 334 18.56 2.79 10.21
N ASP A 335 18.77 2.13 11.35
CA ASP A 335 19.67 0.98 11.47
C ASP A 335 18.99 -0.29 10.93
N LEU A 336 19.64 -0.96 9.98
CA LEU A 336 19.16 -2.23 9.42
C LEU A 336 19.20 -3.40 10.41
N THR A 337 20.01 -3.31 11.46
CA THR A 337 20.11 -4.34 12.49
C THR A 337 19.02 -4.22 13.56
N GLN A 338 18.31 -3.08 13.58
CA GLN A 338 17.22 -2.87 14.51
C GLN A 338 16.01 -3.73 14.09
N ILE A 339 15.63 -4.67 14.95
CA ILE A 339 14.50 -5.59 14.73
C ILE A 339 13.20 -5.13 15.39
N ASP A 340 13.30 -4.18 16.33
CA ASP A 340 12.19 -3.72 17.16
C ASP A 340 12.00 -2.20 16.98
N TRP A 341 10.95 -1.79 16.29
CA TRP A 341 10.50 -0.40 16.22
C TRP A 341 8.97 -0.34 16.25
N VAL A 342 8.44 0.79 16.73
CA VAL A 342 7.00 1.02 16.95
C VAL A 342 6.54 2.17 16.09
#